data_AF-A0A1J5NX32-F1
#
_entry.id   AF-A0A1J5NX32-F1
#
_cell.length_a   1.000
_cell.length_b   1.000
_cell.length_c   1.000
_cell.angle_alpha   90.00
_cell.angle_beta   90.00
_cell.angle_gamma   90.00
#
_symmetry.space_group_name_H-M   'P 1'
#
loop_
_entity.id
_entity.type
_entity.pdbx_description
1 polymer ?
#
loop_
_entity_poly.entity_id
_entity_poly.type
_entity_poly.pdbx_seq_one_letter_code
_entity_poly.pdbx_strand_id
1 'polypeptide(L)'
;MCAAPRIRIAAPLEARAAYLARAYADLTSDAAELAAVIGRLRHLYAAEVIEGWLKLAAEGEFEPLAHDLMQRHYDPRYAKQRERTAEDAGRVVETADLGPAALEGVADRIAGML
;
A
#
# COMPACT_ATOMS: atom_id res chain seq x y z
N MET A 1 -3.82 23.88 2.32
CA MET A 1 -4.60 23.77 1.07
C MET A 1 -3.59 23.49 -0.04
N CYS A 2 -3.60 22.31 -0.65
CA CYS A 2 -2.77 22.06 -1.84
C CYS A 2 -3.61 22.45 -3.06
N ALA A 3 -3.18 23.48 -3.80
CA ALA A 3 -3.88 23.96 -5.00
C ALA A 3 -3.57 23.11 -6.26
N ALA A 4 -2.64 22.16 -6.16
CA ALA A 4 -2.22 21.34 -7.29
C ALA A 4 -3.26 20.24 -7.57
N PRO A 5 -3.60 20.00 -8.86
CA PRO A 5 -4.52 18.95 -9.25
C PRO A 5 -3.98 17.58 -8.84
N ARG A 6 -4.85 16.72 -8.33
CA ARG A 6 -4.52 15.37 -7.88
C ARG A 6 -4.80 14.37 -9.01
N ILE A 7 -3.92 13.37 -9.14
CA ILE A 7 -4.14 12.20 -9.99
C ILE A 7 -4.04 10.96 -9.10
N ARG A 8 -5.08 10.13 -9.11
CA ARG A 8 -5.15 8.87 -8.37
C ARG A 8 -4.76 7.73 -9.29
N ILE A 9 -3.92 6.82 -8.81
CA ILE A 9 -3.68 5.53 -9.45
C ILE A 9 -4.50 4.49 -8.70
N ALA A 10 -5.31 3.71 -9.42
CA ALA A 10 -6.13 2.64 -8.87
C ALA A 10 -5.64 1.31 -9.43
N ALA A 11 -5.32 0.38 -8.53
CA ALA A 11 -4.84 -0.96 -8.85
C ALA A 11 -5.44 -1.98 -7.87
N PRO A 12 -5.61 -3.25 -8.30
CA PRO A 12 -6.03 -4.34 -7.43
C PRO A 12 -5.15 -4.47 -6.19
N LEU A 13 -5.70 -5.02 -5.11
CA LEU A 13 -4.99 -5.19 -3.85
C LEU A 13 -3.75 -6.09 -4.02
N GLU A 14 -3.86 -7.11 -4.85
CA GLU A 14 -2.84 -8.08 -5.19
C GLU A 14 -1.67 -7.41 -5.92
N ALA A 15 -1.96 -6.61 -6.94
CA ALA A 15 -0.93 -5.86 -7.68
C ALA A 15 -0.18 -4.87 -6.79
N ARG A 16 -0.88 -4.23 -5.84
CA ARG A 16 -0.25 -3.35 -4.84
C ARG A 16 0.61 -4.13 -3.86
N ALA A 17 0.19 -5.32 -3.42
CA ALA A 17 0.94 -6.13 -2.48
C ALA A 17 2.27 -6.61 -3.08
N ALA A 18 2.21 -7.16 -4.30
CA ALA A 18 3.39 -7.55 -5.06
C ALA A 18 4.34 -6.38 -5.32
N TYR A 19 3.79 -5.20 -5.67
CA TYR A 19 4.58 -3.97 -5.81
C TYR A 19 5.29 -3.59 -4.51
N LEU A 20 4.58 -3.57 -3.38
CA LEU A 20 5.14 -3.16 -2.09
C LEU A 20 6.23 -4.12 -1.61
N ALA A 21 6.02 -5.43 -1.73
CA ALA A 21 7.01 -6.43 -1.36
C ALA A 21 8.33 -6.25 -2.13
N ARG A 22 8.26 -5.86 -3.42
CA ARG A 22 9.43 -5.54 -4.22
C ARG A 22 10.03 -4.17 -3.87
N ALA A 23 9.20 -3.13 -3.84
CA ALA A 23 9.65 -1.73 -3.71
C ALA A 23 10.23 -1.42 -2.32
N TYR A 24 9.85 -2.19 -1.30
CA TYR A 24 10.31 -2.03 0.07
C TYR A 24 11.17 -3.22 0.55
N ALA A 25 11.81 -3.95 -0.38
CA ALA A 25 12.67 -5.09 -0.03
C ALA A 25 13.78 -4.72 0.97
N ASP A 26 14.29 -3.49 0.94
CA ASP A 26 15.27 -2.97 1.90
C ASP A 26 14.68 -2.87 3.32
N LEU A 27 13.44 -2.42 3.45
CA LEU A 27 12.74 -2.32 4.74
C LEU A 27 12.45 -3.71 5.32
N THR A 28 12.20 -4.68 4.47
CA THR A 28 11.90 -6.06 4.87
C THR A 28 13.16 -6.91 5.05
N SER A 29 14.35 -6.35 4.80
CA SER A 29 15.62 -7.05 4.95
C SER A 29 16.03 -7.23 6.42
N ASP A 30 15.55 -6.36 7.32
CA ASP A 30 15.70 -6.50 8.78
C ASP A 30 14.39 -6.98 9.41
N ALA A 31 14.30 -8.28 9.66
CA ALA A 31 13.13 -8.90 10.27
C ALA A 31 12.85 -8.40 11.70
N ALA A 32 13.87 -8.00 12.46
CA ALA A 32 13.71 -7.52 13.83
C ALA A 32 13.15 -6.10 13.84
N GLU A 33 13.63 -5.24 12.96
CA GLU A 33 13.07 -3.90 12.77
C GLU A 33 11.62 -3.97 12.28
N LEU A 34 11.34 -4.82 11.28
CA LEU A 34 9.97 -5.02 10.78
C LEU A 34 9.03 -5.52 11.88
N ALA A 35 9.46 -6.49 12.69
CA ALA A 35 8.68 -6.97 13.83
C ALA A 35 8.43 -5.86 14.87
N ALA A 36 9.41 -5.00 15.15
CA ALA A 36 9.24 -3.87 16.06
C ALA A 36 8.22 -2.86 15.52
N VAL A 37 8.21 -2.60 14.21
CA VAL A 37 7.21 -1.74 13.56
C VAL A 37 5.81 -2.36 13.67
N ILE A 38 5.66 -3.64 13.34
CA ILE A 38 4.38 -4.37 13.48
C ILE A 38 3.89 -4.33 14.93
N GLY A 39 4.78 -4.50 15.91
CA GLY A 39 4.46 -4.47 17.34
C GLY A 39 3.83 -3.16 17.81
N ARG A 40 4.08 -2.03 17.13
CA ARG A 40 3.44 -0.74 17.42
C ARG A 40 1.94 -0.78 17.16
N LEU A 41 1.44 -1.72 16.35
CA LEU A 41 0.03 -1.85 16.00
C LEU A 41 -0.80 -2.64 17.02
N ARG A 42 -0.19 -3.23 18.05
CA ARG A 42 -0.87 -4.10 19.04
C ARG A 42 -2.05 -3.46 19.78
N HIS A 43 -2.07 -2.14 19.88
CA HIS A 43 -3.14 -1.40 20.55
C HIS A 43 -4.39 -1.21 19.67
N LEU A 44 -4.29 -1.56 18.39
CA LEU A 44 -5.33 -1.33 17.37
C LEU A 44 -6.01 -2.62 16.90
N TYR A 45 -5.37 -3.78 17.10
CA TYR A 45 -5.82 -5.06 16.57
C TYR A 45 -5.73 -6.15 17.64
N ALA A 46 -6.54 -7.20 17.46
CA ALA A 46 -6.48 -8.40 18.29
C ALA A 46 -5.09 -9.06 18.19
N ALA A 47 -4.70 -9.78 19.24
CA ALA A 47 -3.39 -10.42 19.34
C ALA A 47 -3.13 -11.37 18.16
N GLU A 48 -4.16 -12.12 17.73
CA GLU A 48 -4.08 -13.11 16.66
C GLU A 48 -3.73 -12.47 15.31
N VAL A 49 -4.19 -11.24 15.05
CA VAL A 49 -3.85 -10.51 13.82
C VAL A 49 -2.38 -10.08 13.85
N ILE A 50 -1.92 -9.58 15.00
CA ILE A 50 -0.52 -9.16 15.18
C ILE A 50 0.42 -10.36 15.06
N GLU A 51 0.08 -11.48 15.70
CA GLU A 51 0.84 -12.72 15.61
C GLU A 51 0.90 -13.24 14.17
N GLY A 52 -0.20 -13.15 13.42
CA GLY A 52 -0.23 -13.47 11.99
C GLY A 52 0.75 -12.62 11.19
N TRP A 53 0.78 -11.30 11.39
CA TRP A 53 1.74 -10.41 10.72
C TRP A 53 3.18 -10.69 11.10
N LEU A 54 3.46 -10.92 12.39
CA LEU A 54 4.80 -11.26 12.87
C LEU A 54 5.29 -12.58 12.28
N LYS A 55 4.40 -13.57 12.14
CA LYS A 55 4.72 -14.85 11.50
C LYS A 55 5.10 -14.66 10.03
N LEU A 56 4.27 -13.94 9.26
CA LEU A 56 4.56 -13.66 7.85
C LEU A 56 5.89 -12.91 7.68
N ALA A 57 6.15 -11.93 8.55
CA ALA A 57 7.42 -11.21 8.55
C ALA A 57 8.62 -12.13 8.85
N ALA A 58 8.48 -13.05 9.80
CA ALA A 58 9.54 -14.00 10.17
C ALA A 58 9.79 -15.06 9.07
N GLU A 59 8.75 -15.45 8.32
CA GLU A 59 8.84 -16.41 7.22
C GLU A 59 9.30 -15.77 5.90
N GLY A 60 9.43 -14.43 5.84
CA GLY A 60 9.77 -13.71 4.61
C GLY A 60 8.61 -13.59 3.61
N GLU A 61 7.39 -13.88 4.06
CA GLU A 61 6.16 -13.83 3.26
C GLU A 61 5.62 -12.39 3.16
N PHE A 62 6.42 -11.53 2.53
CA PHE A 62 6.17 -10.08 2.52
C PHE A 62 4.99 -9.64 1.65
N GLU A 63 4.68 -10.37 0.58
CA GLU A 63 3.51 -10.07 -0.25
C GLU A 63 2.20 -10.36 0.51
N PRO A 64 1.99 -11.55 1.12
CA PRO A 64 0.87 -11.78 2.01
C PRO A 64 0.79 -10.80 3.18
N LEU A 65 1.93 -10.43 3.77
CA LEU A 65 1.99 -9.42 4.83
C LEU A 65 1.50 -8.05 4.35
N ALA A 66 2.00 -7.58 3.21
CA ALA A 66 1.61 -6.30 2.61
C ALA A 66 0.11 -6.29 2.25
N HIS A 67 -0.41 -7.39 1.71
CA HIS A 67 -1.83 -7.56 1.41
C HIS A 67 -2.69 -7.35 2.66
N ASP A 68 -2.43 -8.08 3.75
CA ASP A 68 -3.25 -8.03 4.95
C ASP A 68 -3.11 -6.70 5.71
N LEU A 69 -1.90 -6.12 5.73
CA LEU A 69 -1.68 -4.76 6.26
C LEU A 69 -2.47 -3.71 5.47
N MET A 70 -2.46 -3.77 4.14
CA MET A 70 -3.26 -2.84 3.33
C MET A 70 -4.76 -3.01 3.62
N GLN A 71 -5.26 -4.24 3.59
CA GLN A 71 -6.68 -4.53 3.76
C GLN A 71 -7.21 -4.09 5.13
N ARG A 72 -6.45 -4.36 6.21
CA ARG A 72 -6.91 -4.14 7.59
C ARG A 72 -6.49 -2.80 8.18
N HIS A 73 -5.35 -2.25 7.74
CA HIS A 73 -4.78 -1.05 8.34
C HIS A 73 -4.85 0.16 7.42
N TYR A 74 -4.25 0.09 6.24
CA TYR A 74 -4.04 1.28 5.42
C TYR A 74 -5.28 1.68 4.61
N ASP A 75 -5.93 0.75 3.92
CA ASP A 75 -7.04 1.04 3.01
C ASP A 75 -8.25 1.68 3.71
N PRO A 76 -8.72 1.17 4.88
CA PRO A 76 -9.85 1.79 5.60
C PRO A 76 -9.51 3.21 6.07
N ARG A 77 -8.27 3.44 6.50
CA ARG A 77 -7.81 4.76 6.96
C ARG A 77 -7.73 5.76 5.82
N TYR A 78 -7.17 5.34 4.68
CA TYR A 78 -7.11 6.18 3.50
C TYR A 78 -8.51 6.41 2.91
N ALA A 79 -9.43 5.44 2.96
CA ALA A 79 -10.81 5.64 2.52
C ALA A 79 -11.50 6.75 3.32
N LYS A 80 -11.42 6.69 4.66
CA LYS A 80 -11.97 7.73 5.55
C LYS A 80 -11.36 9.11 5.30
N GLN A 81 -10.06 9.17 4.99
CA GLN A 81 -9.42 10.43 4.62
C GLN A 81 -9.93 10.93 3.26
N ARG A 82 -10.12 10.05 2.27
CA ARG A 82 -10.61 10.41 0.94
C ARG A 82 -12.04 10.95 0.97
N GLU A 83 -12.92 10.36 1.76
CA GLU A 83 -14.30 10.87 1.93
C GLU A 83 -14.32 12.34 2.38
N ARG A 84 -13.36 12.74 3.24
CA ARG A 84 -13.22 14.12 3.72
C ARG A 84 -12.66 15.09 2.68
N THR A 85 -12.13 14.61 1.57
CA THR A 85 -11.50 15.41 0.49
C THR A 85 -12.11 15.07 -0.87
N ALA A 86 -13.32 14.50 -0.88
CA ALA A 86 -13.97 13.97 -2.08
C ALA A 86 -14.28 15.03 -3.14
N GLU A 87 -14.42 16.30 -2.76
CA GLU A 87 -14.59 17.42 -3.70
C GLU A 87 -13.36 17.66 -4.58
N ASP A 88 -12.20 17.08 -4.23
CA ASP A 88 -10.91 17.19 -4.93
C ASP A 88 -10.43 15.81 -5.42
N ALA A 89 -11.37 14.92 -5.79
CA ALA A 89 -11.10 13.52 -6.11
C ALA A 89 -10.14 13.29 -7.29
N GLY A 90 -9.81 14.33 -8.05
CA GLY A 90 -8.79 14.28 -9.10
C GLY A 90 -9.14 13.33 -10.25
N ARG A 91 -8.25 13.23 -11.23
CA ARG A 91 -8.38 12.24 -12.32
C ARG A 91 -7.94 10.87 -11.80
N VAL A 92 -8.51 9.78 -12.34
CA VAL A 92 -8.13 8.41 -11.95
C VAL A 92 -7.49 7.68 -13.13
N VAL A 93 -6.36 7.05 -12.88
CA VAL A 93 -5.67 6.14 -13.80
C VAL A 93 -5.81 4.73 -13.25
N GLU A 94 -6.63 3.92 -13.90
CA GLU A 94 -6.77 2.50 -13.59
C GLU A 94 -5.61 1.70 -14.21
N THR A 95 -5.09 0.73 -13.46
CA THR A 95 -4.09 -0.23 -13.92
C THR A 95 -4.32 -1.60 -13.27
N ALA A 96 -4.15 -2.67 -14.05
CA ALA A 96 -4.22 -4.02 -13.52
C ALA A 96 -2.91 -4.46 -12.84
N ASP A 97 -1.80 -3.82 -13.20
CA ASP A 97 -0.45 -4.21 -12.77
C ASP A 97 0.40 -2.98 -12.40
N LEU A 98 1.34 -3.19 -11.50
CA LEU A 98 2.35 -2.25 -11.03
C LEU A 98 3.78 -2.84 -11.19
N GLY A 99 3.95 -3.82 -12.08
CA GLY A 99 5.25 -4.26 -12.56
C GLY A 99 5.99 -3.16 -13.34
N PRO A 100 7.32 -3.28 -13.52
CA PRO A 100 8.13 -2.24 -14.17
C PRO A 100 7.59 -1.78 -15.53
N ALA A 101 7.20 -2.72 -16.41
CA ALA A 101 6.64 -2.39 -17.72
C ALA A 101 5.27 -1.68 -17.64
N ALA A 102 4.43 -2.07 -16.67
CA ALA A 102 3.14 -1.42 -16.46
C ALA A 102 3.31 0.01 -15.92
N LEU A 103 4.30 0.23 -15.06
CA LEU A 103 4.59 1.54 -14.46
C LEU A 103 5.00 2.58 -15.51
N GLU A 104 5.80 2.21 -16.51
CA GLU A 104 6.15 3.11 -17.62
C GLU A 104 4.87 3.58 -18.36
N GLY A 105 4.00 2.66 -18.74
CA GLY A 105 2.73 3.00 -19.41
C GLY A 105 1.74 3.76 -18.51
N VAL A 106 1.80 3.58 -17.18
CA VAL A 106 1.05 4.43 -16.24
C VAL A 106 1.63 5.84 -16.22
N ALA A 107 2.96 5.99 -16.18
CA ALA A 107 3.63 7.28 -16.16
C ALA A 107 3.35 8.10 -17.43
N ASP A 108 3.40 7.48 -18.61
CA ASP A 108 3.08 8.14 -19.88
C ASP A 108 1.63 8.65 -19.91
N ARG A 109 0.68 7.85 -19.42
CA ARG A 109 -0.73 8.27 -19.28
C ARG A 109 -0.88 9.45 -18.32
N ILE A 110 -0.14 9.46 -17.22
CA ILE A 110 -0.14 10.58 -16.27
C ILE A 110 0.46 11.84 -16.92
N ALA A 111 1.58 11.72 -17.63
CA ALA A 111 2.23 12.84 -18.31
C ALA A 111 1.31 13.48 -19.37
N GLY A 112 0.55 12.66 -20.12
CA GLY A 112 -0.45 13.16 -21.07
C GLY A 112 -1.68 13.82 -20.43
N MET A 113 -1.81 13.81 -19.10
CA MET A 113 -2.88 14.49 -18.35
C MET A 113 -2.46 15.84 -17.77
N LEU A 114 -1.16 16.13 -17.68
CA LEU A 114 -0.63 17.41 -17.20
C LEU A 114 -0.80 18.50 -18.27
#